data_AF-A0A0N1GBI0-F1
#
_entry.id   AF-A0A0N1GBI0-F1
#
_cell.length_a   1.000
_cell.length_b   1.000
_cell.length_c   1.000
_cell.angle_alpha   90.00
_cell.angle_beta   90.00
_cell.angle_gamma   90.00
#
_symmetry.space_group_name_H-M   'P 1'
#
loop_
_entity.id
_entity.type
_entity.pdbx_description
1 polymer ?
#
loop_
_entity_poly.entity_id
_entity_poly.type
_entity_poly.pdbx_seq_one_letter_code
_entity_poly.pdbx_strand_id
1 'polypeptide(L)'
;MPLGYKGSYQRVRAYLHKKRTSPRPVTARPPSPWTIAGWILSRPEILTEPEQLRLETVHAHCPELDALTRHVRSFAVMLTERQGEHLPDWLDAVRQDDLPSLHTLAAGIDHDLDAVIAGLTLPWSSGAVEGHVNRIKMLKRQMFGRAGFTLLRKRVLLAL
;
A
#
# COMPACT_ATOMS: atom_id res chain seq x y z
N MET A 1 11.25 45.72 -8.89
CA MET A 1 11.11 46.42 -7.59
C MET A 1 10.25 45.56 -6.68
N PRO A 2 10.76 45.00 -5.57
CA PRO A 2 9.92 44.18 -4.70
C PRO A 2 8.94 45.10 -3.95
N LEU A 3 7.64 44.81 -4.08
CA LEU A 3 6.55 45.49 -3.38
C LEU A 3 6.58 45.13 -1.89
N GLY A 4 7.53 45.70 -1.16
CA GLY A 4 7.61 45.56 0.29
C GLY A 4 6.56 46.41 1.01
N TYR A 5 6.04 45.91 2.12
CA TYR A 5 5.11 46.65 2.99
C TYR A 5 5.79 47.94 3.50
N LYS A 6 5.25 49.11 3.12
CA LYS A 6 5.79 50.43 3.49
C LYS A 6 5.34 50.94 4.86
N GLY A 7 4.57 50.15 5.62
CA GLY A 7 4.05 50.55 6.93
C GLY A 7 5.02 50.29 8.09
N SER A 8 4.57 50.58 9.32
CA SER A 8 5.43 50.44 10.50
C SER A 8 5.65 48.97 10.89
N TYR A 9 6.86 48.68 11.37
CA TYR A 9 7.20 47.38 11.96
C TYR A 9 6.25 46.99 13.11
N GLN A 10 5.79 47.97 13.90
CA GLN A 10 4.82 47.76 14.97
C GLN A 10 3.49 47.19 14.47
N ARG A 11 2.98 47.65 13.31
CA ARG A 11 1.74 47.10 12.73
C ARG A 11 1.91 45.65 12.29
N VAL A 12 3.05 45.32 11.67
CA VAL A 12 3.37 43.93 11.28
C VAL A 12 3.50 43.05 12.53
N ARG A 13 4.21 43.52 13.56
CA ARG A 13 4.37 42.81 14.83
C ARG A 13 3.03 42.57 15.52
N ALA A 14 2.15 43.56 15.58
CA ALA A 14 0.81 43.43 16.17
C ALA A 14 -0.07 42.45 15.38
N TYR A 15 -0.03 42.50 14.05
CA TYR A 15 -0.74 41.57 13.17
C TYR A 15 -0.26 40.12 13.35
N LEU A 16 1.06 39.91 13.37
CA LEU A 16 1.65 38.59 13.58
C LEU A 16 1.40 38.07 15.00
N HIS A 17 1.44 38.95 16.00
CA HIS A 17 1.09 38.59 17.37
C HIS A 17 -0.35 38.09 17.44
N LYS A 18 -1.31 38.83 16.87
CA LYS A 18 -2.71 38.41 16.77
C LYS A 18 -2.85 37.06 16.07
N LYS A 19 -2.15 36.82 14.94
CA LYS A 19 -2.18 35.52 14.24
C LYS A 19 -1.57 34.38 15.06
N ARG A 20 -0.53 34.64 15.86
CA ARG A 20 0.11 33.63 16.73
C ARG A 20 -0.72 33.29 17.95
N THR A 21 -1.43 34.27 18.52
CA THR A 21 -2.25 34.10 19.72
C THR A 21 -3.71 33.79 19.42
N SER A 22 -4.15 33.91 18.16
CA SER A 22 -5.49 33.45 17.77
C SER A 22 -5.56 31.94 17.96
N PRO A 23 -6.63 31.41 18.57
CA PRO A 23 -6.88 29.98 18.60
C PRO A 23 -6.85 29.46 17.17
N ARG A 24 -5.87 28.61 16.84
CA ARG A 24 -5.95 27.85 15.59
C ARG A 24 -7.14 26.91 15.75
N PRO A 25 -8.06 26.81 14.76
CA PRO A 25 -9.02 25.73 14.78
C PRO A 25 -8.22 24.43 14.89
N VAL A 26 -8.57 23.59 15.86
CA VAL A 26 -7.98 22.26 16.01
C VAL A 26 -8.52 21.43 14.85
N THR A 27 -7.87 21.54 13.70
CA THR A 27 -8.14 20.65 12.58
C THR A 27 -7.55 19.31 12.94
N ALA A 28 -8.37 18.26 12.98
CA ALA A 28 -7.88 16.91 13.13
C ALA A 28 -6.79 16.66 12.08
N ARG A 29 -5.65 16.15 12.52
CA ARG A 29 -4.54 15.86 11.61
C ARG A 29 -5.02 14.79 10.61
N PRO A 30 -4.80 14.98 9.29
CA PRO A 30 -5.16 13.96 8.33
C PRO A 30 -4.41 12.66 8.65
N PRO A 31 -5.02 11.49 8.38
CA PRO A 31 -4.36 10.20 8.56
C PRO A 31 -3.11 10.11 7.68
N SER A 32 -2.13 9.33 8.14
CA SER A 32 -0.90 9.12 7.37
C SER A 32 -1.18 8.25 6.13
N PRO A 33 -0.38 8.36 5.05
CA PRO A 33 -0.52 7.49 3.88
C PRO A 33 -0.51 5.99 4.24
N TRP A 34 0.32 5.59 5.21
CA TRP A 34 0.39 4.22 5.71
C TRP A 34 -0.89 3.78 6.44
N THR A 35 -1.52 4.71 7.15
CA THR A 35 -2.80 4.46 7.81
C THR A 35 -3.90 4.22 6.78
N ILE A 36 -3.96 5.07 5.74
CA ILE A 36 -4.93 4.94 4.66
C ILE A 36 -4.70 3.62 3.89
N ALA A 37 -3.45 3.32 3.53
CA ALA A 37 -3.09 2.07 2.87
C ALA A 37 -3.49 0.85 3.72
N GLY A 38 -3.25 0.90 5.04
CA GLY A 38 -3.67 -0.12 5.99
C GLY A 38 -5.19 -0.33 5.98
N TRP A 39 -5.98 0.74 5.99
CA TRP A 39 -7.44 0.65 5.90
C TRP A 39 -7.92 0.08 4.56
N ILE A 40 -7.31 0.48 3.44
CA ILE A 40 -7.67 -0.01 2.10
C ILE A 40 -7.39 -1.51 1.96
N LEU A 41 -6.28 -1.99 2.52
CA LEU A 41 -5.86 -3.39 2.47
C LEU A 41 -6.54 -4.29 3.52
N SER A 42 -7.25 -3.69 4.48
CA SER A 42 -7.99 -4.43 5.50
C SER A 42 -9.39 -4.77 5.00
N ARG A 43 -9.97 -5.85 5.52
CA ARG A 43 -11.38 -6.13 5.24
C ARG A 43 -12.26 -5.03 5.89
N PRO A 44 -13.37 -4.62 5.27
CA PRO A 44 -14.22 -3.58 5.85
C PRO A 44 -14.74 -3.92 7.25
N GLU A 45 -14.99 -5.21 7.52
CA GLU A 45 -15.62 -5.69 8.76
C GLU A 45 -14.68 -5.63 9.98
N ILE A 46 -13.37 -5.52 9.76
CA ILE A 46 -12.37 -5.40 10.84
C ILE A 46 -12.06 -3.94 11.19
N LEU A 47 -12.49 -2.99 10.35
CA LEU A 47 -12.34 -1.57 10.63
C LEU A 47 -13.35 -1.12 11.66
N THR A 48 -12.90 -0.32 12.64
CA THR A 48 -13.81 0.30 13.61
C THR A 48 -14.64 1.40 12.94
N GLU A 49 -15.85 1.67 13.45
CA GLU A 49 -16.70 2.77 12.96
C GLU A 49 -15.96 4.11 12.74
N PRO A 50 -15.11 4.62 13.66
CA PRO A 50 -14.38 5.85 13.43
C PRO A 50 -13.33 5.75 12.31
N GLU A 51 -12.79 4.56 12.03
CA GLU A 51 -11.87 4.35 10.91
C GLU A 51 -12.62 4.29 9.58
N GLN A 52 -13.78 3.63 9.54
CA GLN A 52 -14.65 3.62 8.37
C GLN A 52 -15.06 5.04 7.99
N LEU A 53 -15.54 5.85 8.95
CA LEU A 53 -15.91 7.24 8.70
C LEU A 53 -14.74 8.10 8.19
N ARG A 54 -13.53 7.85 8.70
CA ARG A 54 -12.32 8.54 8.22
C ARG A 54 -11.96 8.11 6.80
N LEU A 55 -12.09 6.84 6.48
CA LEU A 55 -11.85 6.33 5.13
C LEU A 55 -12.87 6.90 4.14
N GLU A 56 -14.16 6.94 4.49
CA GLU A 56 -15.20 7.60 3.69
C GLU A 56 -14.90 9.08 3.47
N THR A 57 -14.42 9.77 4.51
CA THR A 57 -13.97 11.16 4.37
C THR A 57 -12.83 11.25 3.35
N VAL A 58 -11.86 10.33 3.38
CA VAL A 58 -10.76 10.31 2.40
C VAL A 58 -11.28 10.08 0.98
N HIS A 59 -12.21 9.13 0.79
CA HIS A 59 -12.84 8.86 -0.50
C HIS A 59 -13.60 10.07 -1.05
N ALA A 60 -14.33 10.79 -0.19
CA ALA A 60 -15.06 11.99 -0.59
C ALA A 60 -14.14 13.13 -1.07
N HIS A 61 -12.89 13.18 -0.59
CA HIS A 61 -11.92 14.22 -0.98
C HIS A 61 -10.99 13.78 -2.13
N CYS A 62 -10.88 12.48 -2.42
CA CYS A 62 -9.98 11.93 -3.43
C CYS A 62 -10.66 10.75 -4.15
N PRO A 63 -11.39 11.03 -5.25
CA PRO A 63 -12.06 10.00 -6.06
C PRO A 63 -11.12 8.92 -6.59
N GLU A 64 -9.85 9.25 -6.81
CA GLU A 64 -8.82 8.31 -7.23
C GLU A 64 -8.54 7.25 -6.16
N LEU A 65 -8.59 7.63 -4.87
CA LEU A 65 -8.46 6.68 -3.76
C LEU A 65 -9.71 5.82 -3.58
N ASP A 66 -10.90 6.33 -3.90
CA ASP A 66 -12.11 5.51 -3.99
C ASP A 66 -11.97 4.44 -5.07
N ALA A 67 -11.58 4.84 -6.28
CA ALA A 67 -11.32 3.94 -7.39
C ALA A 67 -10.27 2.88 -7.06
N LEU A 68 -9.14 3.30 -6.50
CA LEU A 68 -8.10 2.38 -6.04
C LEU A 68 -8.64 1.39 -5.01
N THR A 69 -9.44 1.87 -4.04
CA THR A 69 -9.99 1.01 -2.98
C THR A 69 -10.91 -0.05 -3.56
N ARG A 70 -11.75 0.31 -4.55
CA ARG A 70 -12.63 -0.62 -5.25
C ARG A 70 -11.85 -1.71 -5.99
N HIS A 71 -10.80 -1.34 -6.72
CA HIS A 71 -9.94 -2.29 -7.44
C HIS A 71 -9.18 -3.21 -6.49
N VAL A 72 -8.63 -2.68 -5.40
CA VAL A 72 -7.95 -3.49 -4.38
C VAL A 72 -8.90 -4.48 -3.73
N ARG A 73 -10.11 -4.05 -3.36
CA ARG A 73 -11.10 -4.91 -2.70
C ARG A 73 -11.61 -6.01 -3.65
N SER A 74 -11.95 -5.68 -4.89
CA SER A 74 -12.37 -6.66 -5.89
C SER A 74 -11.27 -7.67 -6.20
N PHE A 75 -10.01 -7.23 -6.33
CA PHE A 75 -8.87 -8.14 -6.49
C PHE A 75 -8.68 -9.05 -5.28
N ALA A 76 -8.84 -8.52 -4.06
CA ALA A 76 -8.72 -9.32 -2.83
C ALA A 76 -9.81 -10.40 -2.73
N VAL A 77 -11.04 -10.10 -3.15
CA VAL A 77 -12.12 -11.08 -3.26
C VAL A 77 -11.74 -12.16 -4.28
N MET A 78 -11.33 -11.76 -5.49
CA MET A 78 -10.91 -12.68 -6.54
C MET A 78 -9.79 -13.63 -6.08
N LEU A 79 -8.79 -13.10 -5.39
CA LEU A 79 -7.69 -13.87 -4.81
C LEU A 79 -8.16 -14.83 -3.71
N THR A 80 -9.08 -14.40 -2.84
CA THR A 80 -9.54 -15.20 -1.70
C THR A 80 -10.51 -16.30 -2.13
N GLU A 81 -11.38 -16.00 -3.08
CA GLU A 81 -12.41 -16.90 -3.62
C GLU A 81 -11.92 -17.74 -4.81
N ARG A 82 -10.69 -17.48 -5.26
CA ARG A 82 -10.00 -18.16 -6.35
C ARG A 82 -10.65 -18.06 -7.72
N GLN A 83 -11.09 -16.86 -8.07
CA GLN A 83 -11.82 -16.55 -9.30
C GLN A 83 -10.89 -16.01 -10.39
N GLY A 84 -9.85 -16.76 -10.75
CA GLY A 84 -8.86 -16.30 -11.72
C GLY A 84 -9.44 -15.97 -13.10
N GLU A 85 -10.59 -16.55 -13.45
CA GLU A 85 -11.35 -16.26 -14.67
C GLU A 85 -11.83 -14.80 -14.77
N HIS A 86 -12.00 -14.09 -13.66
CA HIS A 86 -12.42 -12.69 -13.62
C HIS A 86 -11.26 -11.70 -13.79
N LEU A 87 -10.01 -12.18 -13.85
CA LEU A 87 -8.82 -11.31 -13.96
C LEU A 87 -8.82 -10.43 -15.21
N PRO A 88 -9.17 -10.90 -16.42
CA PRO A 88 -9.21 -10.05 -17.62
C PRO A 88 -10.17 -8.87 -17.48
N ASP A 89 -11.39 -9.12 -16.97
CA ASP A 89 -12.39 -8.07 -16.75
C ASP A 89 -11.92 -7.04 -15.72
N TRP A 90 -11.22 -7.50 -14.67
CA TRP A 90 -10.62 -6.61 -13.68
C TRP A 90 -9.51 -5.74 -14.27
N LEU A 91 -8.66 -6.29 -15.13
CA LEU A 91 -7.62 -5.52 -15.81
C LEU A 91 -8.23 -4.45 -16.72
N ASP A 92 -9.30 -4.77 -17.43
CA ASP A 92 -10.03 -3.80 -18.25
C ASP A 92 -10.67 -2.70 -17.40
N ALA A 93 -11.28 -3.05 -16.26
CA ALA A 93 -11.84 -2.06 -15.33
C ALA A 93 -10.75 -1.13 -14.77
N VAL A 94 -9.56 -1.65 -14.43
CA VAL A 94 -8.43 -0.85 -13.97
C VAL A 94 -7.96 0.15 -15.03
N ARG A 95 -8.01 -0.22 -16.32
CA ARG A 95 -7.62 0.65 -17.44
C ARG A 95 -8.61 1.78 -17.71
N GLN A 96 -9.87 1.66 -17.26
CA GLN A 96 -10.88 2.72 -17.41
C GLN A 96 -10.72 3.85 -16.39
N ASP A 97 -10.11 3.58 -15.22
CA ASP A 97 -9.86 4.58 -14.18
C ASP A 97 -8.47 5.22 -14.37
N ASP A 98 -8.33 6.51 -14.04
CA ASP A 98 -7.05 7.25 -14.15
C ASP A 98 -6.12 6.95 -12.97
N LEU A 99 -5.55 5.74 -12.96
CA LEU A 99 -4.66 5.23 -11.91
C LEU A 99 -3.32 4.76 -12.50
N PRO A 100 -2.38 5.66 -12.84
CA PRO A 100 -1.14 5.32 -13.55
C PRO A 100 -0.28 4.23 -12.87
N SER A 101 -0.22 4.26 -11.53
CA SER A 101 0.49 3.23 -10.75
C SER A 101 -0.15 1.85 -10.91
N LEU A 102 -1.48 1.78 -11.01
CA LEU A 102 -2.22 0.54 -11.17
C LEU A 102 -2.18 0.03 -12.62
N HIS A 103 -2.10 0.93 -13.60
CA HIS A 103 -1.85 0.57 -15.00
C HIS A 103 -0.49 -0.12 -15.18
N THR A 104 0.53 0.34 -14.46
CA THR A 104 1.86 -0.29 -14.49
C THR A 104 1.81 -1.72 -13.93
N LEU A 105 1.02 -1.94 -12.87
CA LEU A 105 0.76 -3.28 -12.33
C LEU A 105 0.00 -4.14 -13.36
N ALA A 106 -1.06 -3.60 -13.97
CA ALA A 106 -1.85 -4.30 -14.97
C ALA A 106 -1.00 -4.76 -16.16
N ALA A 107 -0.14 -3.89 -16.68
CA ALA A 107 0.81 -4.24 -17.76
C ALA A 107 1.80 -5.34 -17.36
N GLY A 108 2.22 -5.36 -16.08
CA GLY A 108 3.04 -6.45 -15.56
C GLY A 108 2.28 -7.78 -15.48
N ILE A 109 1.02 -7.73 -15.05
CA ILE A 109 0.14 -8.91 -15.00
C ILE A 109 -0.12 -9.46 -16.40
N ASP A 110 -0.34 -8.60 -17.41
CA ASP A 110 -0.56 -9.03 -18.79
C ASP A 110 0.58 -9.89 -19.33
N HIS A 111 1.83 -9.59 -18.96
CA HIS A 111 3.00 -10.34 -19.42
C HIS A 111 2.97 -11.80 -18.97
N ASP A 112 2.44 -12.06 -17.78
CA ASP A 112 2.40 -13.36 -17.12
C ASP A 112 0.95 -13.83 -16.89
N LEU A 113 0.00 -13.42 -17.75
CA LEU A 113 -1.44 -13.56 -17.51
C LEU A 113 -1.86 -14.98 -17.13
N ASP A 114 -1.44 -15.98 -17.92
CA ASP A 114 -1.78 -17.39 -17.67
C ASP A 114 -1.25 -17.87 -16.31
N ALA A 115 -0.05 -17.42 -15.92
CA ALA A 115 0.55 -17.77 -14.65
C ALA A 115 -0.17 -17.10 -13.48
N VAL A 116 -0.61 -15.84 -13.64
CA VAL A 116 -1.40 -15.13 -12.63
C VAL A 116 -2.79 -15.75 -12.50
N ILE A 117 -3.48 -16.07 -13.59
CA ILE A 117 -4.77 -16.78 -13.57
C ILE A 117 -4.62 -18.12 -12.84
N ALA A 118 -3.58 -18.90 -13.16
CA ALA A 118 -3.30 -20.15 -12.46
C ALA A 118 -3.04 -19.93 -10.96
N GLY A 119 -2.29 -18.89 -10.60
CA GLY A 119 -2.02 -18.51 -9.21
C GLY A 119 -3.26 -18.05 -8.44
N LEU A 120 -4.22 -17.44 -9.13
CA LEU A 120 -5.51 -17.06 -8.55
C LEU A 120 -6.48 -18.24 -8.46
N THR A 121 -6.39 -19.23 -9.34
CA THR A 121 -7.39 -20.31 -9.44
C THR A 121 -7.00 -21.56 -8.64
N LEU A 122 -5.72 -21.95 -8.69
CA LEU A 122 -5.26 -23.23 -8.15
C LEU A 122 -5.09 -23.18 -6.63
N PRO A 123 -5.21 -24.33 -5.94
CA PRO A 123 -4.98 -24.39 -4.49
C PRO A 123 -3.51 -24.29 -4.09
N TRP A 124 -2.59 -24.27 -5.04
CA TRP A 124 -1.15 -24.32 -4.81
C TRP A 124 -0.61 -22.94 -4.45
N SER A 125 0.26 -22.87 -3.45
CA SER A 125 0.97 -21.64 -3.09
C SER A 125 2.47 -21.90 -2.98
N SER A 126 3.26 -20.88 -3.32
CA SER A 126 4.72 -20.89 -3.12
C SER A 126 5.12 -20.71 -1.66
N GLY A 127 4.17 -20.44 -0.74
CA GLY A 127 4.46 -20.03 0.64
C GLY A 127 5.33 -21.01 1.43
N ALA A 128 5.08 -22.31 1.29
CA ALA A 128 5.92 -23.32 1.93
C ALA A 128 7.35 -23.32 1.36
N VAL A 129 7.49 -23.23 0.04
CA VAL A 129 8.79 -23.17 -0.65
C VAL A 129 9.54 -21.89 -0.28
N GLU A 130 8.86 -20.74 -0.27
CA GLU A 130 9.41 -19.46 0.14
C GLU A 130 9.86 -19.46 1.60
N GLY A 131 9.12 -20.12 2.49
CA GLY A 131 9.51 -20.33 3.88
C GLY A 131 10.85 -21.08 3.99
N HIS A 132 11.01 -22.18 3.24
CA HIS A 132 12.28 -22.91 3.18
C HIS A 132 13.40 -22.04 2.60
N VAL A 133 13.15 -21.32 1.51
CA VAL A 133 14.13 -20.40 0.90
C VAL A 133 14.56 -19.31 1.89
N ASN A 134 13.63 -18.73 2.64
CA ASN A 134 13.92 -17.71 3.64
C ASN A 134 14.76 -18.27 4.79
N ARG A 135 14.46 -19.49 5.27
CA ARG A 135 15.28 -20.17 6.28
C ARG A 135 16.71 -20.42 5.78
N ILE A 136 16.86 -20.88 4.54
CA ILE A 136 18.19 -21.08 3.92
C ILE A 136 18.93 -19.75 3.80
N LYS A 137 18.25 -18.69 3.33
CA LYS A 137 18.82 -17.33 3.25
C LYS A 137 19.26 -16.84 4.63
N MET A 138 18.48 -17.08 5.68
CA MET A 138 18.85 -16.75 7.07
C MET A 138 20.11 -17.49 7.51
N LEU A 139 20.18 -18.82 7.32
CA LEU A 139 21.36 -19.62 7.66
C LEU A 139 22.61 -19.14 6.91
N LYS A 140 22.48 -18.77 5.63
CA LYS A 140 23.56 -18.16 4.85
C LYS A 140 23.98 -16.79 5.41
N ARG A 141 23.02 -15.94 5.82
CA ARG A 141 23.27 -14.62 6.42
C ARG A 141 23.94 -14.69 7.79
N GLN A 142 23.62 -15.67 8.63
CA GLN A 142 24.31 -15.92 9.89
C GLN A 142 25.82 -16.18 9.72
N MET A 143 26.23 -16.60 8.53
CA MET A 143 27.63 -16.86 8.19
C MET A 143 28.25 -15.73 7.36
N PHE A 144 27.57 -14.58 7.24
CA PHE A 144 28.00 -13.45 6.43
C PHE A 144 28.31 -13.85 4.97
N GLY A 145 27.63 -14.87 4.44
CA GLY A 145 27.87 -15.39 3.09
C GLY A 145 29.18 -16.17 2.90
N ARG A 146 29.95 -16.43 3.98
CA ARG A 146 31.28 -17.09 3.92
C ARG A 146 31.22 -18.62 3.90
N ALA A 147 30.02 -19.20 3.88
CA ALA A 147 29.84 -20.64 3.86
C ALA A 147 29.91 -21.19 2.42
N GLY A 148 30.89 -22.05 2.14
CA GLY A 148 30.87 -22.88 0.92
C GLY A 148 29.71 -23.88 0.94
N PHE A 149 29.37 -24.44 -0.23
CA PHE A 149 28.20 -25.32 -0.39
C PHE A 149 28.17 -26.49 0.60
N THR A 150 29.29 -27.17 0.82
CA THR A 150 29.38 -28.31 1.75
C THR A 150 28.99 -27.94 3.18
N LEU A 151 29.44 -26.77 3.65
CA LEU A 151 29.15 -26.28 4.99
C LEU A 151 27.71 -25.79 5.12
N LEU A 152 27.21 -25.08 4.10
CA LEU A 152 25.82 -24.66 4.04
C LEU A 152 24.86 -25.86 4.02
N ARG A 153 25.15 -26.88 3.20
CA ARG A 153 24.39 -28.14 3.15
C ARG A 153 24.33 -28.81 4.51
N LYS A 154 25.47 -28.97 5.20
CA LYS A 154 25.51 -29.56 6.56
C LYS A 154 24.64 -28.76 7.53
N ARG A 155 24.72 -27.42 7.52
CA ARG A 155 23.91 -26.58 8.41
C ARG A 155 22.42 -26.63 8.10
N VAL A 156 22.04 -26.70 6.82
CA VAL A 156 20.63 -26.83 6.43
C VAL A 156 20.08 -28.19 6.89
N LEU A 157 20.80 -29.28 6.62
CA LEU A 157 20.37 -30.64 7.00
C LEU A 157 20.33 -30.88 8.50
N LEU A 158 21.16 -30.20 9.29
CA LEU A 158 21.17 -30.31 10.76
C LEU A 158 20.21 -29.34 11.45
N ALA A 159 19.74 -28.32 10.74
CA ALA A 159 18.80 -27.34 11.28
C ALA A 159 17.34 -27.68 10.96
N LEU A 160 17.07 -28.42 9.88
CA LEU A 160 15.75 -28.97 9.53
C LEU A 160 15.43 -30.18 10.41
#